data_AF-A0A382NKA3-F1
#
_entry.id   AF-A0A382NKA3-F1
#
_cell.length_a   1.000
_cell.length_b   1.000
_cell.length_c   1.000
_cell.angle_alpha   90.00
_cell.angle_beta   90.00
_cell.angle_gamma   90.00
#
_symmetry.space_group_name_H-M   'P 1'
#
loop_
_entity.id
_entity.type
_entity.pdbx_description
1 polymer ?
#
loop_
_entity_poly.entity_id
_entity_poly.type
_entity_poly.pdbx_seq_one_letter_code
_entity_poly.pdbx_strand_id
1 'polypeptide(L)' 'TFIKKLLNDAEAGGFGTIIWLAPLDPFIANTGGNEIFRNVGLKKKTGEPKAAWHSWSTWAKRPYVLKK' A
#
# COMPACT_ATOMS: atom_id res chain seq x y z
N THR A 1 -3.99 6.68 8.40
CA THR A 1 -4.28 6.30 7.00
C THR A 1 -4.81 4.88 6.97
N PHE A 2 -5.67 4.53 6.01
CA PHE A 2 -6.22 3.18 5.86
C PHE A 2 -5.12 2.11 5.83
N ILE A 3 -4.05 2.35 5.06
CA ILE A 3 -2.93 1.43 4.92
C ILE A 3 -2.21 1.15 6.25
N LYS A 4 -2.01 2.17 7.11
CA LYS A 4 -1.38 1.97 8.42
C LYS A 4 -2.24 1.08 9.33
N LYS A 5 -3.56 1.23 9.30
CA LYS A 5 -4.48 0.36 10.04
C LYS A 5 -4.41 -1.07 9.51
N LEU A 6 -4.50 -1.26 8.20
CA LEU A 6 -4.42 -2.58 7.57
C LEU A 6 -3.12 -3.32 7.89
N LEU A 7 -1.98 -2.63 7.84
CA LEU A 7 -0.68 -3.20 8.17
C LEU A 7 -0.58 -3.60 9.65
N ASN A 8 -1.07 -2.75 10.56
CA ASN A 8 -1.10 -3.05 11.99
C ASN A 8 -2.02 -4.22 12.32
N ASP A 9 -3.20 -4.28 11.71
CA ASP A 9 -4.17 -5.36 11.93
C ASP A 9 -3.60 -6.70 11.40
N ALA A 10 -2.91 -6.69 10.26
CA ALA A 10 -2.24 -7.86 9.73
C ALA A 10 -1.06 -8.33 10.62
N GLU A 11 -0.23 -7.42 11.14
CA GLU A 11 0.82 -7.78 12.10
C GLU A 11 0.22 -8.33 13.40
N ALA A 12 -0.90 -7.75 13.88
CA ALA A 12 -1.63 -8.26 15.05
C ALA A 12 -2.27 -9.64 14.80
N GLY A 13 -2.67 -9.93 13.56
CA GLY A 13 -3.18 -11.23 13.12
C GLY A 13 -2.10 -12.28 12.86
N GLY A 14 -0.81 -11.98 13.04
CA GLY A 14 0.28 -12.93 12.85
C GLY A 14 0.71 -13.15 11.40
N PHE A 15 0.30 -12.27 10.47
CA PHE A 15 0.75 -12.37 9.09
C PHE A 15 2.25 -12.03 8.98
N GLY A 16 3.03 -12.96 8.42
CA GLY A 16 4.48 -12.78 8.25
C GLY A 16 4.89 -11.90 7.06
N THR A 17 3.97 -11.58 6.15
CA THR A 17 4.25 -10.76 4.96
C THR A 17 2.95 -10.17 4.38
N ILE A 18 3.08 -8.99 3.77
CA ILE A 18 2.00 -8.30 3.07
C ILE A 18 2.55 -7.83 1.72
N ILE A 19 1.85 -8.17 0.63
CA ILE A 19 2.23 -7.79 -0.74
C ILE A 19 1.19 -6.81 -1.28
N TRP A 20 1.64 -5.60 -1.67
CA TRP A 20 0.79 -4.64 -2.37
C TRP A 20 0.96 -4.78 -3.87
N LEU A 21 -0.12 -5.14 -4.58
CA LEU A 21 -0.05 -5.52 -6.00
C LEU A 21 0.14 -4.34 -6.96
N ALA A 22 -0.22 -3.12 -6.55
CA ALA A 22 -0.15 -1.92 -7.38
C ALA A 22 0.90 -0.93 -6.85
N PRO A 23 2.18 -1.06 -7.21
CA PRO A 23 3.20 -0.10 -6.79
C PRO A 23 2.99 1.29 -7.40
N LEU A 24 2.47 1.35 -8.64
CA LEU A 24 2.14 2.57 -9.39
C LEU A 24 0.64 2.61 -9.71
N ASP A 25 0.12 3.80 -9.97
CA ASP A 25 -1.19 3.92 -10.60
C ASP A 25 -1.19 3.33 -12.01
N PRO A 26 -2.22 2.56 -12.38
CA PRO A 26 -2.32 1.96 -13.71
C PRO A 26 -2.53 3.02 -14.79
N PHE A 27 -1.89 2.83 -15.95
CA PHE A 27 -1.97 3.77 -17.09
C PHE A 27 -3.35 3.77 -17.78
N ILE A 28 -4.04 2.63 -17.77
CA ILE A 28 -5.21 2.36 -18.62
C ILE A 28 -6.56 2.51 -17.90
N ALA A 29 -6.57 2.79 -16.60
CA ALA A 29 -7.79 2.85 -15.79
C ALA A 29 -8.51 4.21 -15.87
N ASN A 30 -8.69 4.78 -17.07
CA ASN A 30 -9.21 6.15 -17.24
C ASN A 30 -10.61 6.23 -17.84
N THR A 31 -11.29 5.10 -18.07
CA THR A 31 -12.64 5.09 -18.68
C THR A 31 -13.51 3.94 -18.13
N GLY A 32 -14.81 4.18 -18.08
CA GLY A 32 -15.82 3.17 -17.74
C GLY A 32 -15.72 2.64 -16.30
N GLY A 33 -16.18 1.41 -16.06
CA GLY A 33 -16.22 0.80 -14.73
C GLY A 33 -14.84 0.59 -14.06
N ASN A 34 -13.75 0.77 -14.81
CA ASN A 34 -12.39 0.60 -14.29
C ASN A 34 -11.79 1.87 -13.68
N GLU A 35 -12.49 3.02 -13.74
CA GLU A 35 -11.99 4.28 -13.16
C GLU A 35 -11.70 4.20 -11.67
N ILE A 36 -12.38 3.32 -10.92
CA ILE A 36 -12.10 3.08 -9.50
C ILE A 36 -10.65 2.63 -9.26
N PHE A 37 -10.03 1.99 -10.26
CA PHE A 37 -8.66 1.51 -10.17
C PHE A 37 -7.62 2.58 -10.49
N ARG A 38 -8.01 3.77 -10.96
CA ARG A 38 -7.07 4.81 -11.40
C ARG A 38 -6.10 5.30 -10.32
N ASN A 39 -6.48 5.14 -9.04
CA ASN A 39 -5.80 5.72 -7.89
C ASN A 39 -5.30 4.68 -6.87
N VAL A 40 -5.21 3.40 -7.24
CA VAL A 40 -4.87 2.30 -6.31
C VAL A 40 -3.37 2.15 -6.05
N GLY A 41 -2.53 2.83 -6.82
CA GLY A 41 -1.08 2.79 -6.68
C GLY A 41 -0.59 3.43 -5.38
N LEU A 42 0.49 2.89 -4.81
CA LEU A 42 1.22 3.58 -3.73
C LEU A 42 1.89 4.87 -4.22
N LYS A 43 2.25 4.90 -5.50
CA LYS A 43 2.83 6.05 -6.22
C LYS A 43 1.94 6.42 -7.41
N LYS A 44 2.09 7.64 -7.90
CA LYS A 44 1.47 8.08 -9.16
C LYS A 44 2.05 7.28 -10.32
N LYS A 45 1.39 7.31 -11.48
CA LYS A 45 1.90 6.73 -12.73
C LYS A 45 3.30 7.22 -13.13
N THR A 46 3.67 8.44 -12.74
CA THR A 46 4.98 9.06 -12.96
C THR A 46 6.06 8.58 -11.98
N GLY A 47 5.70 7.75 -11.00
CA GLY A 47 6.60 7.27 -9.94
C GLY A 47 6.65 8.18 -8.70
N GLU A 48 6.00 9.34 -8.73
CA GLU A 48 5.92 10.23 -7.57
C GLU A 48 5.20 9.55 -6.39
N PRO A 49 5.76 9.56 -5.18
CA PRO A 49 5.15 8.90 -4.03
C PRO A 49 3.86 9.60 -3.57
N LYS A 50 2.86 8.80 -3.19
CA LYS A 50 1.65 9.30 -2.50
C LYS A 50 1.80 9.16 -0.99
N ALA A 51 0.85 9.74 -0.24
CA ALA A 51 0.76 9.55 1.22
C ALA A 51 0.72 8.07 1.64
N ALA A 52 0.13 7.20 0.82
CA ALA A 52 0.11 5.75 1.05
C ALA A 52 1.52 5.14 1.00
N TRP A 53 2.35 5.53 0.03
CA TRP A 53 3.76 5.10 -0.04
C TRP A 53 4.56 5.52 1.18
N HIS A 54 4.40 6.76 1.64
CA HIS A 54 5.09 7.23 2.84
C HIS A 54 4.68 6.41 4.07
N SER A 55 3.38 6.18 4.25
CA SER A 55 2.89 5.32 5.35
C SER A 55 3.45 3.89 5.26
N TRP A 56 3.43 3.28 4.07
CA TRP A 56 3.95 1.94 3.81
C TRP A 56 5.44 1.86 4.11
N SER A 57 6.25 2.72 3.49
CA SER A 57 7.71 2.69 3.59
C SER A 57 8.20 2.96 5.00
N THR A 58 7.58 3.89 5.74
CA THR A 58 7.87 4.09 7.16
C THR A 58 7.53 2.85 7.98
N TRP A 59 6.37 2.24 7.74
CA TRP A 59 5.95 1.05 8.47
C TRP A 59 6.84 -0.16 8.20
N ALA A 60 7.24 -0.40 6.95
CA ALA A 60 8.08 -1.52 6.53
C ALA A 60 9.55 -1.40 7.00
N LYS A 61 10.03 -0.17 7.26
CA LYS A 61 11.40 0.06 7.78
C LYS A 61 11.54 -0.20 9.28
N ARG A 62 10.45 -0.39 10.01
CA ARG A 62 10.52 -0.69 11.44
C ARG A 62 11.19 -2.05 11.65
N PRO A 63 11.91 -2.25 12.76
CA PRO A 63 12.37 -3.58 13.15
C PRO A 63 11.18 -4.53 13.27
N TYR A 64 11.34 -5.76 12.77
CA TYR A 64 10.36 -6.80 13.03
C TYR A 64 10.40 -7.16 14.52
N VAL A 65 9.25 -7.06 15.18
CA VAL A 65 9.12 -7.44 16.59
C VAL A 65 8.44 -8.81 16.63
N LEU A 66 9.22 -9.84 16.97
CA LEU A 66 8.68 -11.16 17.32
C LEU A 66 7.83 -11.00 18.59
N LYS A 67 6.50 -11.08 18.45
CA LYS A 67 5.63 -11.23 19.60
C LYS A 67 5.76 -12.67 20.10
N LYS A 68 6.26 -12.80 21.34
CA LYS A 68 6.34 -14.07 22.07
C LYS A 68 4.95 -14.53 22.50
#